data_AF-A0A2X3JDH0-F1
#
_entry.id   AF-A0A2X3JDH0-F1
#
_cell.length_a   1.000
_cell.length_b   1.000
_cell.length_c   1.000
_cell.angle_alpha   90.00
_cell.angle_beta   90.00
_cell.angle_gamma   90.00
#
_symmetry.space_group_name_H-M   'P 1'
#
loop_
_entity.id
_entity.type
_entity.pdbx_description
1 polymer ?
#
loop_
_entity_poly.entity_id
_entity_poly.type
_entity_poly.pdbx_seq_one_letter_code
_entity_poly.pdbx_strand_id
1 'polypeptide(L)'
;MGDIGAEKLKNNGTTTPKSFQIRLQDCVFDTQETMTTTFTGTVSSANSGNYYTIFNTDTGAAFNNVSLAIGDSLGTSYKSGMGIDQKIVKDTSTNKGKAKQTLNFKAWLVGAADAPDLGNFEANTTFQITYL
;
A
#
# COMPACT_ATOMS: atom_id res chain seq x y z
N MET A 1 -11.07 -3.83 4.41
CA MET A 1 -11.20 -3.42 2.98
C MET A 1 -12.60 -3.70 2.41
N GLY A 2 -13.63 -3.79 3.26
CA GLY A 2 -14.97 -4.23 2.88
C GLY A 2 -15.05 -5.75 2.73
N ASP A 3 -16.28 -6.25 2.55
CA ASP A 3 -16.55 -7.67 2.35
C ASP A 3 -16.16 -8.09 0.93
N ILE A 4 -15.48 -9.23 0.83
CA ILE A 4 -14.89 -9.72 -0.41
C ILE A 4 -15.28 -11.19 -0.55
N GLY A 5 -15.98 -11.53 -1.64
CA GLY A 5 -16.30 -12.92 -1.94
C GLY A 5 -15.03 -13.69 -2.29
N ALA A 6 -14.74 -14.77 -1.56
CA ALA A 6 -13.53 -15.59 -1.74
C ALA A 6 -13.36 -16.10 -3.18
N GLU A 7 -14.46 -16.41 -3.88
CA GLU A 7 -14.42 -16.84 -5.29
C GLU A 7 -13.80 -15.79 -6.23
N LYS A 8 -13.90 -14.49 -5.91
CA LYS A 8 -13.26 -13.42 -6.70
C LYS A 8 -11.74 -13.48 -6.64
N LEU A 9 -11.18 -14.13 -5.63
CA LEU A 9 -9.74 -14.19 -5.37
C LEU A 9 -9.08 -15.47 -5.89
N LYS A 10 -9.85 -16.47 -6.34
CA LYS A 10 -9.29 -17.68 -6.97
C LYS A 10 -8.58 -17.36 -8.27
N ASN A 11 -7.71 -18.27 -8.71
CA ASN A 11 -6.98 -18.16 -9.98
C ASN A 11 -6.20 -16.84 -10.12
N ASN A 12 -5.57 -16.38 -9.03
CA ASN A 12 -4.85 -15.11 -8.93
C ASN A 12 -5.74 -13.87 -9.13
N GLY A 13 -7.02 -14.00 -8.77
CA GLY A 13 -7.99 -12.91 -8.85
C GLY A 13 -7.64 -11.76 -7.91
N THR A 14 -8.09 -10.56 -8.27
CA THR A 14 -7.81 -9.34 -7.49
C THR A 14 -9.09 -8.57 -7.19
N THR A 15 -9.09 -7.85 -6.07
CA THR A 15 -10.13 -6.85 -5.81
C THR A 15 -9.86 -5.55 -6.54
N THR A 16 -10.91 -4.76 -6.77
CA THR A 16 -10.78 -3.38 -7.24
C THR A 16 -9.92 -2.58 -6.27
N PRO A 17 -8.85 -1.91 -6.74
CA PRO A 17 -8.00 -1.10 -5.88
C PRO A 17 -8.75 0.02 -5.18
N LYS A 18 -8.51 0.14 -3.87
CA LYS A 18 -9.03 1.22 -3.02
C LYS A 18 -7.96 2.28 -2.85
N SER A 19 -8.29 3.50 -3.22
CA SER A 19 -7.41 4.65 -3.05
C SER A 19 -7.33 5.07 -1.58
N PHE A 20 -6.15 5.47 -1.13
CA PHE A 20 -5.94 6.15 0.13
C PHE A 20 -4.86 7.23 -0.02
N GLN A 21 -4.80 8.15 0.93
CA GLN A 21 -3.89 9.28 0.89
C GLN A 21 -3.12 9.40 2.20
N ILE A 22 -1.87 9.82 2.10
CA ILE A 22 -1.12 10.41 3.20
C ILE A 22 -1.02 11.90 2.92
N ARG A 23 -1.50 12.71 3.87
CA ARG A 23 -1.50 14.17 3.75
C ARG A 23 -0.45 14.76 4.68
N LEU A 24 0.51 15.46 4.10
CA LEU A 24 1.51 16.21 4.84
C LEU A 24 1.04 17.66 4.98
N GLN A 25 1.18 18.21 6.17
CA GLN A 25 0.82 19.59 6.49
C GLN A 25 2.06 20.31 7.03
N ASP A 26 2.08 21.63 6.86
CA ASP A 26 3.09 22.52 7.41
C ASP A 26 4.54 22.12 7.06
N CYS A 27 4.73 21.52 5.89
CA CYS A 27 6.05 21.17 5.39
C CYS A 27 6.85 22.42 5.04
N VAL A 28 8.16 22.38 5.28
CA VAL A 28 9.11 23.40 4.84
C VAL A 28 10.16 22.70 4.00
N PHE A 29 10.09 22.93 2.69
CA PHE A 29 11.04 22.40 1.72
C PHE A 29 12.01 23.48 1.28
N ASP A 30 13.27 23.11 1.09
CA ASP A 30 14.27 24.01 0.52
C ASP A 30 14.69 23.48 -0.85
N THR A 31 15.60 22.51 -0.87
CA THR A 31 16.15 21.93 -2.11
C THR A 31 15.53 20.59 -2.48
N GLN A 32 14.72 19.99 -1.60
CA GLN A 32 14.15 18.67 -1.84
C GLN A 32 13.19 18.70 -3.02
N GLU A 33 13.28 17.68 -3.88
CA GLU A 33 12.47 17.55 -5.07
C GLU A 33 11.55 16.33 -5.01
N THR A 34 11.88 15.34 -4.18
CA THR A 34 11.20 14.05 -4.14
C THR A 34 10.87 13.62 -2.70
N MET A 35 9.72 12.97 -2.55
CA MET A 35 9.31 12.26 -1.35
C MET A 35 9.27 10.77 -1.65
N THR A 36 10.03 9.97 -0.91
CA THR A 36 9.98 8.51 -1.00
C THR A 36 9.18 7.97 0.18
N THR A 37 8.07 7.27 -0.10
CA THR A 37 7.30 6.57 0.94
C THR A 37 7.63 5.08 0.91
N THR A 38 8.07 4.55 2.03
CA THR A 38 8.35 3.11 2.19
C THR A 38 7.34 2.51 3.13
N PHE A 39 6.61 1.49 2.67
CA PHE A 39 5.74 0.68 3.52
C PHE A 39 6.48 -0.57 3.98
N THR A 40 6.37 -0.88 5.27
CA THR A 40 6.99 -2.05 5.89
C THR A 40 5.93 -2.86 6.64
N GLY A 41 5.87 -4.14 6.35
CA GLY A 41 5.02 -5.13 7.02
C GLY A 41 5.49 -6.55 6.73
N THR A 42 4.76 -7.54 7.25
CA THR A 42 5.07 -8.96 7.04
C THR A 42 4.90 -9.32 5.57
N VAL A 43 5.96 -9.87 4.96
CA VAL A 43 5.92 -10.33 3.57
C VAL A 43 5.10 -11.62 3.47
N SER A 44 4.21 -11.67 2.48
CA SER A 44 3.38 -12.86 2.26
C SER A 44 4.20 -14.05 1.78
N SER A 45 3.91 -15.22 2.35
CA SER A 45 4.32 -16.53 1.81
C SER A 45 3.24 -17.18 0.95
N ALA A 46 2.00 -16.69 0.98
CA ALA A 46 0.87 -17.26 0.25
C ALA A 46 0.94 -16.98 -1.25
N ASN A 47 1.55 -15.86 -1.64
CA ASN A 47 1.75 -15.45 -3.03
C ASN A 47 3.18 -15.00 -3.23
N SER A 48 3.86 -15.51 -4.27
CA SER A 48 5.14 -14.97 -4.69
C SER A 48 4.94 -13.56 -5.26
N GLY A 49 5.74 -12.59 -4.79
CA GLY A 49 5.69 -11.22 -5.30
C GLY A 49 5.87 -10.12 -4.25
N ASN A 50 5.25 -8.97 -4.53
CA ASN A 50 5.38 -7.72 -3.79
C ASN A 50 4.25 -7.53 -2.77
N TYR A 51 3.89 -8.59 -2.03
CA TYR A 51 2.66 -8.61 -1.22
C TYR A 51 2.91 -8.77 0.27
N TYR A 52 1.93 -8.32 1.05
CA TYR A 52 1.90 -8.33 2.51
C TYR A 52 0.94 -9.42 2.99
N THR A 53 1.30 -10.10 4.08
CA THR A 53 0.40 -11.05 4.76
C THR A 53 -0.80 -10.31 5.32
N ILE A 54 -1.98 -10.93 5.22
CA ILE A 54 -3.16 -10.51 6.00
C ILE A 54 -3.45 -11.57 7.05
N PHE A 55 -3.99 -11.16 8.18
CA PHE A 55 -4.20 -11.99 9.36
C PHE A 55 -5.68 -12.06 9.71
N ASN A 56 -6.10 -13.23 10.21
CA ASN A 56 -7.41 -13.43 10.78
C ASN A 56 -7.50 -12.69 12.12
N THR A 57 -8.49 -11.83 12.28
CA THR A 57 -8.64 -10.98 13.48
C THR A 57 -9.01 -11.80 14.72
N ASP A 58 -9.63 -12.96 14.53
CA ASP A 58 -10.13 -13.79 15.62
C ASP A 58 -9.04 -14.74 16.14
N THR A 59 -8.18 -15.23 15.24
CA THR A 59 -7.13 -16.22 15.58
C THR A 59 -5.71 -15.68 15.56
N GLY A 60 -5.48 -14.53 14.94
CA GLY A 60 -4.14 -13.98 14.67
C GLY A 60 -3.35 -14.77 13.62
N ALA A 61 -3.91 -15.83 13.04
CA ALA A 61 -3.24 -16.64 12.04
C ALA A 61 -3.17 -15.92 10.68
N ALA A 62 -2.12 -16.17 9.91
CA ALA A 62 -2.05 -15.71 8.53
C ALA A 62 -3.13 -16.38 7.68
N PHE A 63 -3.80 -15.63 6.81
CA PHE A 63 -4.70 -16.22 5.81
C PHE A 63 -3.92 -16.98 4.75
N ASN A 64 -4.46 -18.12 4.33
CA ASN A 64 -3.98 -18.82 3.15
C ASN A 64 -4.53 -18.20 1.87
N ASN A 65 -3.77 -18.32 0.78
CA ASN A 65 -4.19 -18.00 -0.59
C ASN A 65 -4.67 -16.57 -0.84
N VAL A 66 -4.34 -15.62 0.02
CA VAL A 66 -4.62 -14.19 -0.20
C VAL A 66 -3.55 -13.33 0.44
N SER A 67 -3.29 -12.19 -0.17
CA SER A 67 -2.32 -11.21 0.30
C SER A 67 -2.80 -9.80 0.00
N LEU A 68 -2.28 -8.83 0.73
CA LEU A 68 -2.49 -7.42 0.48
C LEU A 68 -1.41 -6.91 -0.47
N ALA A 69 -1.80 -6.17 -1.50
CA ALA A 69 -0.92 -5.34 -2.29
C ALA A 69 -1.08 -3.87 -1.87
N ILE A 70 0.04 -3.16 -1.74
CA ILE A 70 0.09 -1.71 -1.57
C ILE A 70 0.89 -1.15 -2.75
N GLY A 71 0.36 -0.09 -3.35
CA GLY A 71 0.90 0.44 -4.58
C GLY A 71 0.75 1.93 -4.77
N ASP A 72 1.36 2.41 -5.85
CA ASP A 72 1.25 3.80 -6.29
C ASP A 72 -0.16 4.16 -6.79
N SER A 73 -0.34 5.42 -7.19
CA SER A 73 -1.62 5.90 -7.74
C SER A 73 -2.02 5.25 -9.06
N LEU A 74 -1.09 4.64 -9.80
CA LEU A 74 -1.33 3.93 -11.05
C LEU A 74 -1.78 2.48 -10.80
N GLY A 75 -1.46 1.91 -9.64
CA GLY A 75 -1.75 0.53 -9.27
C GLY A 75 -0.54 -0.41 -9.39
N THR A 76 0.67 0.12 -9.48
CA THR A 76 1.90 -0.67 -9.41
C THR A 76 2.14 -1.10 -7.97
N SER A 77 2.32 -2.39 -7.70
CA SER A 77 2.55 -2.90 -6.33
C SER A 77 4.03 -2.94 -5.97
N TYR A 78 4.34 -2.64 -4.70
CA TYR A 78 5.70 -2.54 -4.18
C TYR A 78 5.89 -3.43 -2.97
N LYS A 79 7.03 -4.12 -2.92
CA LYS A 79 7.36 -5.02 -1.82
C LYS A 79 7.56 -4.23 -0.53
N SER A 80 7.29 -4.88 0.61
CA SER A 80 7.69 -4.40 1.93
C SER A 80 9.15 -3.93 1.93
N GLY A 81 9.40 -2.71 2.40
CA GLY A 81 10.72 -2.06 2.44
C GLY A 81 11.14 -1.35 1.14
N MET A 82 10.37 -1.45 0.05
CA MET A 82 10.65 -0.75 -1.19
C MET A 82 10.04 0.65 -1.19
N GLY A 83 10.82 1.65 -1.64
CA GLY A 83 10.39 3.04 -1.73
C GLY A 83 9.48 3.30 -2.92
N ILE A 84 8.49 4.16 -2.72
CA ILE A 84 7.60 4.70 -3.76
C ILE A 84 7.83 6.21 -3.85
N ASP A 85 8.41 6.63 -4.98
CA ASP A 85 8.78 8.03 -5.20
C ASP A 85 7.62 8.85 -5.73
N GLN A 86 7.41 10.03 -5.13
CA GLN A 86 6.47 11.05 -5.59
C GLN A 86 7.16 12.41 -5.58
N LYS A 87 7.03 13.15 -6.69
CA LYS A 87 7.60 14.50 -6.80
C LYS A 87 6.93 15.44 -5.81
N ILE A 88 7.72 16.31 -5.19
CA ILE A 88 7.22 17.43 -4.40
C ILE A 88 6.51 18.41 -5.34
N VAL A 89 5.25 18.73 -5.01
CA VAL A 89 4.52 19.76 -5.73
C VAL A 89 5.12 21.10 -5.36
N LYS A 90 5.69 21.80 -6.34
CA LYS A 90 6.30 23.12 -6.16
C LYS A 90 5.26 24.24 -6.12
N ASP A 91 5.54 25.27 -5.35
CA ASP A 91 4.88 26.56 -5.38
C ASP A 91 5.51 27.39 -6.51
N THR A 92 4.66 27.89 -7.41
CA THR A 92 5.11 28.63 -8.60
C THR A 92 5.72 29.99 -8.28
N SER A 93 5.42 30.58 -7.11
CA SER A 93 5.93 31.89 -6.71
C SER A 93 7.34 31.82 -6.10
N THR A 94 7.66 30.72 -5.42
CA THR A 94 8.95 30.56 -4.72
C THR A 94 9.85 29.49 -5.33
N ASN A 95 9.31 28.67 -6.24
CA ASN A 95 9.94 27.46 -6.78
C ASN A 95 10.32 26.41 -5.71
N LYS A 96 9.83 26.56 -4.48
CA LYS A 96 10.01 25.62 -3.36
C LYS A 96 8.84 24.66 -3.26
N GLY A 97 8.98 23.57 -2.51
CA GLY A 97 7.85 22.67 -2.25
C GLY A 97 6.71 23.35 -1.47
N LYS A 98 5.46 23.08 -1.85
CA LYS A 98 4.28 23.55 -1.11
C LYS A 98 4.25 22.95 0.30
N ALA A 99 3.75 23.73 1.26
CA ALA A 99 3.58 23.28 2.64
C ALA A 99 2.58 22.12 2.81
N LYS A 100 1.65 21.96 1.87
CA LYS A 100 0.71 20.84 1.81
C LYS A 100 1.07 19.92 0.66
N GLN A 101 1.28 18.64 0.97
CA GLN A 101 1.51 17.59 -0.02
C GLN A 101 0.47 16.49 0.18
N THR A 102 0.02 15.89 -0.93
CA THR A 102 -0.87 14.73 -0.92
C THR A 102 -0.19 13.60 -1.65
N LEU A 103 0.17 12.57 -0.91
CA LEU A 103 0.73 11.34 -1.44
C LEU A 103 -0.41 10.35 -1.70
N ASN A 104 -0.52 9.84 -2.92
CA ASN A 104 -1.64 9.01 -3.35
C ASN A 104 -1.21 7.55 -3.54
N PHE A 105 -1.96 6.64 -2.95
CA PHE A 105 -1.67 5.21 -2.96
C PHE A 105 -2.95 4.40 -3.21
N LYS A 106 -2.75 3.12 -3.51
CA LYS A 106 -3.81 2.14 -3.67
C LYS A 106 -3.51 0.89 -2.85
N ALA A 107 -4.58 0.24 -2.37
CA ALA A 107 -4.51 -1.06 -1.70
C ALA A 107 -5.57 -2.02 -2.26
N TRP A 108 -5.22 -3.29 -2.46
CA TRP A 108 -6.12 -4.33 -2.95
C TRP A 108 -5.69 -5.73 -2.48
N LEU A 109 -6.64 -6.66 -2.42
CA LEU A 109 -6.31 -8.07 -2.18
C LEU A 109 -5.97 -8.76 -3.50
N VAL A 110 -4.97 -9.64 -3.42
CA VAL A 110 -4.51 -10.53 -4.47
C VAL A 110 -4.63 -11.95 -3.94
N GLY A 111 -5.44 -12.78 -4.58
CA GLY A 111 -5.55 -14.18 -4.21
C GLY A 111 -4.50 -15.06 -4.92
N ALA A 112 -4.50 -16.34 -4.57
CA ALA A 112 -3.62 -17.36 -5.15
C ALA A 112 -4.40 -18.25 -6.13
N ALA A 113 -3.87 -19.45 -6.44
CA ALA A 113 -4.58 -20.44 -7.24
C ALA A 113 -5.91 -20.85 -6.60
N ASP A 114 -5.86 -21.21 -5.32
CA ASP A 114 -7.01 -21.67 -4.54
C ASP A 114 -7.76 -20.53 -3.84
N ALA A 115 -8.95 -20.85 -3.32
CA ALA A 115 -9.73 -19.88 -2.57
C ALA A 115 -9.04 -19.55 -1.23
N PRO A 116 -9.13 -18.30 -0.76
CA PRO A 116 -8.72 -17.97 0.59
C PRO A 116 -9.71 -18.52 1.62
N ASP A 117 -9.20 -18.66 2.85
CA ASP A 117 -10.05 -18.95 4.01
C ASP A 117 -11.11 -17.86 4.20
N LEU A 118 -12.23 -18.21 4.83
CA LEU A 118 -13.28 -17.26 5.18
C LEU A 118 -13.03 -16.70 6.58
N GLY A 119 -13.29 -15.41 6.75
CA GLY A 119 -13.23 -14.75 8.06
C GLY A 119 -12.94 -13.27 7.96
N ASN A 120 -12.96 -12.63 9.13
CA ASN A 120 -12.53 -11.25 9.27
C ASN A 120 -11.01 -11.16 9.14
N PHE A 121 -10.53 -10.10 8.50
CA PHE A 121 -9.11 -9.95 8.20
C PHE A 121 -8.60 -8.55 8.49
N GLU A 122 -7.32 -8.47 8.83
CA GLU A 122 -6.57 -7.23 9.01
C GLU A 122 -5.15 -7.34 8.43
N ALA A 123 -4.53 -6.19 8.23
CA ALA A 123 -3.11 -6.09 7.92
C ALA A 123 -2.57 -4.80 8.51
N ASN A 124 -1.44 -4.90 9.20
CA ASN A 124 -0.78 -3.75 9.83
C ASN A 124 0.52 -3.47 9.10
N THR A 125 0.68 -2.23 8.63
CA THR A 125 1.92 -1.74 7.99
C THR A 125 2.35 -0.44 8.64
N THR A 126 3.65 -0.22 8.70
CA THR A 126 4.24 1.07 9.04
C THR A 126 4.66 1.76 7.76
N PHE A 127 4.56 3.09 7.70
CA PHE A 127 5.13 3.86 6.61
C PHE A 127 6.19 4.83 7.14
N GLN A 128 7.25 5.01 6.35
CA GLN A 128 8.26 6.04 6.55
C GLN A 128 8.30 6.93 5.30
N ILE A 129 8.53 8.23 5.51
CA ILE A 129 8.73 9.18 4.42
C ILE A 129 10.12 9.78 4.54
N THR A 130 10.88 9.70 3.46
CA THR A 130 12.19 10.35 3.31
C THR A 130 12.08 11.46 2.28
N TYR A 131 12.73 12.59 2.54
CA TYR A 131 12.78 13.74 1.64
C TYR A 131 14.17 13.85 1.03
N LEU A 132 14.23 13.91 -0.30
CA LEU A 132 15.47 13.95 -1.09
C LEU A 132 15.49 15.20 -1.98
#